data_AF-A0A7W1KC81-F1
#
_entry.id   AF-A0A7W1KC81-F1
#
_cell.length_a   1.000
_cell.length_b   1.000
_cell.length_c   1.000
_cell.angle_alpha   90.00
_cell.angle_beta   90.00
_cell.angle_gamma   90.00
#
_symmetry.space_group_name_H-M   'P 1'
#
loop_
_entity.id
_entity.type
_entity.pdbx_description
1 polymer ?
#
loop_
_entity_poly.entity_id
_entity_poly.type
_entity_poly.pdbx_seq_one_letter_code
_entity_poly.pdbx_strand_id
1 'polypeptide(L)'
;QDATTWSCDRRDRHFVATGTRPGGGLALATFSVRTPSCARRFELGAPRRIGVGAVVRVRIADRWAIGAITPSLCITAPGKRRECRQAKLATGIAVAGRRFRVTTRGRWRVQLRLRNRSVASAVVVAGEGAVAKAPPTLLATGDSTMQGLDAFLGDELGDAVTLASDVRVGSAISRPAAGQGMPGAFAPELARAQTTRQRQRTTVVSLGAAEGYDMTTSDGTRVVCCDASWRTEYARRVRALMQIYARNGRGRVLWLTIPLPRAERRLESVRAVNAAIVVAGAGAPGVNVIRLDAVFTPDGYRDVIRYRGRDVAVRDVDGVHLNVAGTAIAARIVAQALRGG
;
A
#
# COMPACT_ATOMS: atom_id res chain seq x y z
N GLN A 1 -37.00 -0.35 11.36
CA GLN A 1 -35.69 -0.55 10.69
C GLN A 1 -35.96 -0.70 9.21
N ASP A 2 -35.40 0.18 8.38
CA ASP A 2 -35.55 0.14 6.93
C ASP A 2 -34.96 -1.16 6.33
N ALA A 3 -35.63 -1.74 5.33
CA ALA A 3 -35.18 -2.91 4.59
C ALA A 3 -33.85 -2.66 3.84
N THR A 4 -33.54 -1.40 3.54
CA THR A 4 -32.30 -0.98 2.83
C THR A 4 -31.07 -0.95 3.74
N THR A 5 -31.23 -0.75 5.05
CA THR A 5 -30.08 -0.66 5.97
C THR A 5 -29.54 -2.05 6.26
N TRP A 6 -28.38 -2.37 5.69
CA TRP A 6 -27.79 -3.69 5.83
C TRP A 6 -27.25 -3.92 7.24
N SER A 7 -27.62 -5.06 7.81
CA SER A 7 -27.20 -5.53 9.13
C SER A 7 -26.96 -7.02 9.08
N CYS A 8 -25.83 -7.46 9.64
CA CYS A 8 -25.31 -8.82 9.54
C CYS A 8 -25.99 -9.83 10.49
N ASP A 9 -26.91 -9.35 11.34
CA ASP A 9 -27.71 -10.14 12.27
C ASP A 9 -29.08 -10.54 11.69
N ARG A 10 -29.56 -9.85 10.65
CA ARG A 10 -30.73 -10.24 9.85
C ARG A 10 -30.27 -10.92 8.57
N ARG A 11 -30.19 -12.26 8.63
CA ARG A 11 -29.68 -13.11 7.55
C ARG A 11 -30.65 -13.27 6.38
N ASP A 12 -31.94 -13.13 6.59
CA ASP A 12 -32.92 -13.25 5.51
C ASP A 12 -33.72 -11.94 5.43
N ARG A 13 -33.83 -11.38 4.22
CA ARG A 13 -34.59 -10.16 3.95
C ARG A 13 -35.58 -10.43 2.85
N HIS A 14 -36.80 -9.94 3.04
CA HIS A 14 -37.87 -10.02 2.07
C HIS A 14 -38.17 -8.62 1.57
N PHE A 15 -38.26 -8.49 0.26
CA PHE A 15 -38.64 -7.29 -0.46
C PHE A 15 -39.95 -7.55 -1.17
N VAL A 16 -40.84 -6.59 -1.14
CA VAL A 16 -42.11 -6.62 -1.87
C VAL A 16 -42.09 -5.43 -2.81
N ALA A 17 -42.12 -5.69 -4.12
CA ALA A 17 -42.36 -4.65 -5.12
C ALA A 17 -43.82 -4.68 -5.53
N THR A 18 -44.44 -3.50 -5.49
CA THR A 18 -45.75 -3.25 -6.07
C THR A 18 -45.57 -2.46 -7.36
N GLY A 19 -46.19 -2.91 -8.45
CA GLY A 19 -46.23 -2.19 -9.72
C GLY A 19 -47.61 -2.29 -10.35
N THR A 20 -47.98 -1.33 -11.18
CA THR A 20 -49.27 -1.36 -11.88
C THR A 20 -49.10 -2.06 -13.21
N ARG A 21 -49.94 -3.07 -13.50
CA ARG A 21 -49.96 -3.70 -14.82
C ARG A 21 -50.53 -2.72 -15.86
N PRO A 22 -50.24 -2.91 -17.16
CA PRO A 22 -50.79 -2.07 -18.23
C PRO A 22 -52.33 -1.93 -18.24
N GLY A 23 -53.07 -2.87 -17.63
CA GLY A 23 -54.52 -2.81 -17.45
C GLY A 23 -55.02 -2.26 -16.10
N GLY A 24 -54.18 -1.55 -15.34
CA GLY A 24 -54.57 -0.88 -14.08
C GLY A 24 -54.57 -1.76 -12.82
N GLY A 25 -54.44 -3.08 -12.94
CA GLY A 25 -54.36 -3.98 -11.79
C GLY A 25 -53.00 -3.96 -11.07
N LEU A 26 -52.99 -3.99 -9.74
CA LEU A 26 -51.78 -4.08 -8.91
C LEU A 26 -51.08 -5.44 -9.07
N ALA A 27 -49.81 -5.43 -9.43
CA ALA A 27 -48.89 -6.56 -9.42
C ALA A 27 -48.00 -6.50 -8.18
N LEU A 28 -47.90 -7.61 -7.47
CA LEU A 28 -47.02 -7.80 -6.33
C LEU A 28 -45.96 -8.84 -6.70
N ALA A 29 -44.70 -8.51 -6.50
CA ALA A 29 -43.57 -9.43 -6.61
C ALA A 29 -42.83 -9.46 -5.29
N THR A 30 -42.55 -10.66 -4.77
CA THR A 30 -41.78 -10.84 -3.53
C THR A 30 -40.43 -11.47 -3.86
N PHE A 31 -39.37 -10.90 -3.30
CA PHE A 31 -38.00 -11.36 -3.47
C PHE A 31 -37.38 -11.58 -2.10
N SER A 32 -36.55 -12.59 -1.94
CA SER A 32 -35.77 -12.77 -0.71
C SER A 32 -34.27 -12.82 -1.01
N VAL A 33 -33.47 -12.21 -0.14
CA VAL A 33 -32.00 -12.32 -0.19
C VAL A 33 -31.46 -12.78 1.16
N ARG A 34 -30.55 -13.76 1.11
CA ARG A 34 -29.81 -14.20 2.27
C ARG A 34 -28.51 -13.40 2.41
N THR A 35 -28.40 -12.61 3.46
CA THR A 35 -27.22 -11.82 3.77
C THR A 35 -26.13 -12.63 4.51
N PRO A 36 -24.84 -12.33 4.24
CA PRO A 36 -23.72 -12.85 5.01
C PRO A 36 -23.87 -12.63 6.54
N SER A 37 -23.34 -13.55 7.35
CA SER A 37 -23.33 -13.42 8.82
C SER A 37 -22.21 -12.51 9.32
N CYS A 38 -22.35 -12.00 10.55
CA CYS A 38 -21.30 -11.18 11.18
C CYS A 38 -19.96 -11.91 11.40
N ALA A 39 -19.92 -13.24 11.28
CA ALA A 39 -18.74 -14.06 11.58
C ALA A 39 -17.53 -13.77 10.69
N ARG A 40 -17.75 -13.21 9.49
CA ARG A 40 -16.69 -12.80 8.56
C ARG A 40 -16.67 -11.29 8.30
N ARG A 41 -17.56 -10.53 8.94
CA ARG A 41 -17.63 -9.08 8.78
C ARG A 41 -16.44 -8.40 9.45
N PHE A 42 -16.08 -8.84 10.65
CA PHE A 42 -15.08 -8.17 11.45
C PHE A 42 -13.75 -8.90 11.47
N GLU A 43 -12.68 -8.13 11.40
CA GLU A 43 -11.33 -8.57 11.68
C GLU A 43 -10.79 -7.83 12.91
N LEU A 44 -10.11 -8.58 13.79
CA LEU A 44 -9.54 -8.05 15.01
C LEU A 44 -8.01 -8.27 14.98
N GLY A 45 -7.27 -7.18 14.81
CA GLY A 45 -5.81 -7.17 14.83
C GLY A 45 -5.28 -6.78 16.21
N ALA A 46 -4.41 -7.61 16.79
CA ALA A 46 -3.64 -7.31 17.99
C ALA A 46 -2.28 -8.05 17.96
N PRO A 47 -1.22 -7.49 18.56
CA PRO A 47 0.07 -8.16 18.67
C PRO A 47 -0.05 -9.45 19.49
N ARG A 48 0.63 -10.52 19.07
CA ARG A 48 0.58 -11.82 19.77
C ARG A 48 1.39 -11.85 21.06
N ARG A 49 2.51 -11.12 21.12
CA ARG A 49 3.40 -11.02 22.28
C ARG A 49 3.75 -9.57 22.54
N ILE A 50 3.84 -9.19 23.81
CA ILE A 50 4.14 -7.83 24.23
C ILE A 50 4.85 -7.83 25.60
N GLY A 51 5.67 -6.81 25.85
CA GLY A 51 6.24 -6.56 27.17
C GLY A 51 5.18 -6.06 28.16
N VAL A 52 5.41 -6.32 29.44
CA VAL A 52 4.62 -5.69 30.51
C VAL A 52 4.87 -4.18 30.50
N GLY A 53 3.83 -3.37 30.72
CA GLY A 53 3.88 -1.91 30.67
C GLY A 53 3.62 -1.32 29.28
N ALA A 54 3.70 -2.13 28.22
CA ALA A 54 3.47 -1.68 26.86
C ALA A 54 2.00 -1.32 26.59
N VAL A 55 1.79 -0.41 25.63
CA VAL A 55 0.46 -0.03 25.13
C VAL A 55 0.15 -0.88 23.90
N VAL A 56 -0.88 -1.72 24.00
CA VAL A 56 -1.38 -2.52 22.90
C VAL A 56 -2.38 -1.70 22.09
N ARG A 57 -2.17 -1.63 20.77
CA ARG A 57 -3.15 -1.10 19.81
C ARG A 57 -3.95 -2.26 19.23
N VAL A 58 -5.26 -2.21 19.39
CA VAL A 58 -6.21 -3.15 18.80
C VAL A 58 -6.86 -2.49 17.59
N ARG A 59 -6.75 -3.11 16.42
CA ARG A 59 -7.42 -2.70 15.19
C ARG A 59 -8.69 -3.53 15.02
N ILE A 60 -9.81 -2.84 14.77
CA ILE A 60 -11.09 -3.42 14.41
C ILE A 60 -11.38 -3.00 12.99
N ALA A 61 -11.48 -3.95 12.06
CA ALA A 61 -11.84 -3.65 10.68
C ALA A 61 -13.20 -4.26 10.33
N ASP A 62 -14.10 -3.44 9.79
CA ASP A 62 -15.31 -3.87 9.09
C ASP A 62 -14.94 -4.14 7.63
N ARG A 63 -14.78 -5.42 7.30
CA ARG A 63 -14.37 -5.89 5.98
C ARG A 63 -15.37 -5.55 4.88
N TRP A 64 -16.57 -5.12 5.26
CA TRP A 64 -17.59 -4.72 4.31
C TRP A 64 -17.67 -3.22 4.11
N ALA A 65 -16.90 -2.42 4.86
CA ALA A 65 -16.78 -0.97 4.73
C ALA A 65 -18.11 -0.19 4.84
N ILE A 66 -19.08 -0.72 5.58
CA ILE A 66 -20.41 -0.09 5.72
C ILE A 66 -20.48 0.74 7.00
N GLY A 67 -19.85 0.25 8.07
CA GLY A 67 -19.92 0.89 9.38
C GLY A 67 -21.36 0.88 9.93
N ALA A 68 -21.80 2.02 10.43
CA ALA A 68 -23.09 2.24 11.11
C ALA A 68 -23.37 1.22 12.22
N ILE A 69 -22.33 0.80 12.94
CA ILE A 69 -22.41 -0.26 13.94
C ILE A 69 -21.54 0.05 15.15
N THR A 70 -22.02 -0.34 16.33
CA THR A 70 -21.34 -0.08 17.60
C THR A 70 -21.08 -1.39 18.34
N PRO A 71 -20.12 -2.22 17.88
CA PRO A 71 -19.69 -3.38 18.63
C PRO A 71 -19.04 -2.97 19.96
N SER A 72 -18.99 -3.92 20.90
CA SER A 72 -18.26 -3.78 22.16
C SER A 72 -16.92 -4.51 22.07
N LEU A 73 -15.83 -3.79 22.28
CA LEU A 73 -14.51 -4.39 22.45
C LEU A 73 -14.29 -4.72 23.93
N CYS A 74 -14.19 -6.00 24.22
CA CYS A 74 -13.98 -6.54 25.55
C CYS A 74 -12.55 -7.05 25.71
N ILE A 75 -11.90 -6.64 26.79
CA ILE A 75 -10.54 -7.04 27.14
C ILE A 75 -10.59 -7.73 28.51
N THR A 76 -9.97 -8.91 28.62
CA THR A 76 -9.89 -9.67 29.85
C THR A 76 -8.41 -9.89 30.19
N ALA A 77 -7.96 -9.27 31.28
CA ALA A 77 -6.63 -9.50 31.81
C ALA A 77 -6.57 -10.84 32.59
N PRO A 78 -5.38 -11.45 32.72
CA PRO A 78 -5.17 -12.61 33.59
C PRO A 78 -5.69 -12.36 35.01
N GLY A 79 -6.59 -13.22 35.49
CA GLY A 79 -7.16 -13.14 36.84
C GLY A 79 -8.04 -11.92 37.12
N LYS A 80 -8.43 -11.15 36.09
CA LYS A 80 -9.31 -9.97 36.25
C LYS A 80 -10.63 -10.14 35.53
N ARG A 81 -11.62 -9.34 35.95
CA ARG A 81 -12.91 -9.26 35.28
C ARG A 81 -12.74 -8.67 33.88
N ARG A 82 -13.66 -9.03 32.99
CA ARG A 82 -13.73 -8.53 31.62
C ARG A 82 -14.20 -7.08 31.61
N GLU A 83 -13.46 -6.21 30.91
CA GLU A 83 -13.82 -4.81 30.69
C GLU A 83 -14.24 -4.60 29.24
N CYS A 84 -15.45 -4.11 29.01
CA CYS A 84 -15.99 -3.84 27.68
C CYS A 84 -16.18 -2.35 27.47
N ARG A 85 -15.80 -1.83 26.30
CA ARG A 85 -16.26 -0.51 25.86
C ARG A 85 -16.71 -0.55 24.41
N GLN A 86 -17.60 0.36 24.06
CA GLN A 86 -18.10 0.50 22.71
C GLN A 86 -16.98 0.98 21.76
N ALA A 87 -16.99 0.43 20.55
CA ALA A 87 -16.13 0.83 19.45
C ALA A 87 -17.03 1.21 18.27
N LYS A 88 -17.39 2.50 18.18
CA LYS A 88 -18.28 3.01 17.13
C LYS A 88 -17.56 2.99 15.78
N LEU A 89 -18.14 2.29 14.82
CA LEU A 89 -17.81 2.39 13.40
C LEU A 89 -18.93 3.23 12.78
N ALA A 90 -18.68 4.52 12.58
CA ALA A 90 -19.65 5.41 11.92
C ALA A 90 -19.87 4.98 10.46
N THR A 91 -20.96 5.44 9.84
CA THR A 91 -21.25 5.15 8.43
C THR A 91 -20.04 5.52 7.55
N GLY A 92 -19.63 4.60 6.68
CA GLY A 92 -18.45 4.78 5.81
C GLY A 92 -17.08 4.64 6.50
N ILE A 93 -17.03 4.45 7.82
CA ILE A 93 -15.79 4.19 8.56
C ILE A 93 -15.58 2.67 8.67
N ALA A 94 -14.59 2.16 7.93
CA ALA A 94 -14.26 0.74 7.90
C ALA A 94 -13.33 0.29 9.03
N VAL A 95 -12.69 1.21 9.75
CA VAL A 95 -11.66 0.87 10.75
C VAL A 95 -11.84 1.68 12.03
N ALA A 96 -11.81 1.00 13.17
CA ALA A 96 -11.72 1.61 14.49
C ALA A 96 -10.51 1.06 15.23
N GLY A 97 -9.91 1.89 16.07
CA GLY A 97 -8.76 1.53 16.90
C GLY A 97 -9.05 1.74 18.38
N ARG A 98 -8.54 0.87 19.23
CA ARG A 98 -8.54 1.11 20.68
C ARG A 98 -7.21 0.71 21.30
N ARG A 99 -6.80 1.44 22.33
CA ARG A 99 -5.55 1.18 23.04
C ARG A 99 -5.85 0.70 24.46
N PHE A 100 -5.02 -0.20 24.97
CA PHE A 100 -5.00 -0.57 26.38
C PHE A 100 -3.56 -0.82 26.83
N ARG A 101 -3.29 -0.57 28.11
CA ARG A 101 -1.97 -0.86 28.70
C ARG A 101 -1.99 -2.23 29.33
N VAL A 102 -0.94 -3.00 29.09
CA VAL A 102 -0.74 -4.32 29.69
C VAL A 102 -0.08 -4.13 31.05
N THR A 103 -0.80 -4.40 32.12
CA THR A 103 -0.33 -4.18 33.50
C THR A 103 0.12 -5.46 34.20
N THR A 104 -0.28 -6.64 33.69
CA THR A 104 0.04 -7.93 34.29
C THR A 104 0.58 -8.91 33.25
N ARG A 105 1.47 -9.81 33.69
CA ARG A 105 1.96 -10.95 32.91
C ARG A 105 0.84 -11.97 32.67
N GLY A 106 0.90 -12.68 31.55
CA GLY A 106 -0.01 -13.76 31.20
C GLY A 106 -0.80 -13.54 29.91
N ARG A 107 -1.83 -14.36 29.68
CA ARG A 107 -2.67 -14.35 28.47
C ARG A 107 -3.84 -13.37 28.61
N TRP A 108 -3.81 -12.29 27.85
CA TRP A 108 -4.90 -11.35 27.71
C TRP A 108 -5.83 -11.76 26.56
N ARG A 109 -7.13 -11.81 26.82
CA ARG A 109 -8.14 -12.12 25.80
C ARG A 109 -8.78 -10.83 25.30
N VAL A 110 -8.79 -10.62 23.99
CA VAL A 110 -9.45 -9.49 23.34
C VAL A 110 -10.58 -10.05 22.50
N GLN A 111 -11.81 -9.56 22.70
CA GLN A 111 -12.99 -10.03 21.99
C GLN A 111 -13.78 -8.84 21.45
N LEU A 112 -14.17 -8.91 20.19
CA LEU A 112 -15.17 -8.03 19.62
C LEU A 112 -16.54 -8.69 19.74
N ARG A 113 -17.51 -7.97 20.30
CA ARG A 113 -18.86 -8.48 20.54
C ARG A 113 -19.91 -7.61 19.87
N LEU A 114 -20.92 -8.25 19.32
CA LEU A 114 -22.13 -7.59 18.83
C LEU A 114 -23.33 -8.25 19.51
N ARG A 115 -24.17 -7.46 20.20
CA ARG A 115 -25.39 -7.94 20.88
C ARG A 115 -25.18 -9.26 21.65
N ASN A 116 -24.12 -9.30 22.47
CA ASN A 116 -23.72 -10.45 23.30
C ASN A 116 -23.18 -11.71 22.58
N ARG A 117 -22.84 -11.64 21.29
CA ARG A 117 -22.09 -12.71 20.61
C ARG A 117 -20.67 -12.26 20.29
N SER A 118 -19.70 -13.14 20.48
CA SER A 118 -18.33 -12.90 20.03
C SER A 118 -18.30 -13.03 18.52
N VAL A 119 -17.85 -11.99 17.82
CA VAL A 119 -17.75 -11.97 16.35
C VAL A 119 -16.30 -12.04 15.86
N ALA A 120 -15.34 -11.65 16.71
CA ALA A 120 -13.91 -11.84 16.48
C ALA A 120 -13.16 -11.92 17.83
N SER A 121 -12.01 -12.57 17.87
CA SER A 121 -11.18 -12.65 19.08
C SER A 121 -9.69 -12.75 18.77
N ALA A 122 -8.87 -12.24 19.68
CA ALA A 122 -7.42 -12.33 19.65
C ALA A 122 -6.88 -12.62 21.06
N VAL A 123 -5.66 -13.15 21.14
CA VAL A 123 -4.95 -13.38 22.40
C VAL A 123 -3.61 -12.64 22.35
N VAL A 124 -3.32 -11.89 23.40
CA VAL A 124 -2.06 -11.17 23.60
C VAL A 124 -1.33 -11.78 24.79
N VAL A 125 -0.11 -12.26 24.60
CA VAL A 125 0.72 -12.82 25.67
C VAL A 125 1.65 -11.74 26.21
N ALA A 126 1.52 -11.44 27.49
CA ALA A 126 2.28 -10.43 28.20
C ALA A 126 3.36 -11.06 29.09
N GLY A 127 4.60 -10.58 29.01
CA GLY A 127 5.68 -11.02 29.92
C GLY A 127 6.76 -11.92 29.30
N GLU A 128 6.58 -12.37 28.06
CA GLU A 128 7.59 -13.12 27.28
C GLU A 128 8.14 -12.32 26.09
N GLY A 129 7.73 -11.06 25.91
CA GLY A 129 8.14 -10.22 24.79
C GLY A 129 9.14 -9.17 25.23
N ALA A 130 10.32 -9.15 24.60
CA ALA A 130 11.16 -7.96 24.52
C ALA A 130 10.30 -6.73 24.21
N VAL A 131 10.67 -5.55 24.73
CA VAL A 131 10.08 -4.27 24.31
C VAL A 131 10.03 -4.27 22.78
N ALA A 132 8.83 -4.15 22.20
CA ALA A 132 8.68 -4.21 20.75
C ALA A 132 9.61 -3.15 20.15
N LYS A 133 10.69 -3.60 19.50
CA LYS A 133 11.61 -2.70 18.82
C LYS A 133 10.78 -1.88 17.84
N ALA A 134 10.93 -0.56 17.87
CA ALA A 134 10.20 0.31 16.96
C ALA A 134 10.35 -0.25 15.53
N PRO A 135 9.25 -0.38 14.79
CA PRO A 135 9.30 -1.00 13.47
C PRO A 135 10.26 -0.19 12.58
N PRO A 136 11.07 -0.85 11.76
CA PRO A 136 12.03 -0.16 10.91
C PRO A 136 11.34 0.84 9.99
N THR A 137 11.99 1.98 9.74
CA THR A 137 11.48 2.95 8.78
C THR A 137 11.66 2.45 7.35
N LEU A 138 10.58 2.50 6.57
CA LEU A 138 10.57 2.30 5.13
C LEU A 138 10.32 3.66 4.46
N LEU A 139 11.21 4.07 3.56
CA LEU A 139 11.03 5.25 2.72
C LEU A 139 10.37 4.83 1.40
N ALA A 140 9.22 5.40 1.08
CA ALA A 140 8.63 5.34 -0.26
C ALA A 140 8.86 6.69 -0.95
N THR A 141 9.56 6.69 -2.08
CA THR A 141 9.99 7.92 -2.77
C THR A 141 9.98 7.72 -4.29
N GLY A 142 9.96 8.82 -5.03
CA GLY A 142 9.94 8.79 -6.50
C GLY A 142 9.07 9.89 -7.10
N ASP A 143 8.53 9.66 -8.30
CA ASP A 143 7.65 10.60 -9.01
C ASP A 143 6.16 10.29 -8.80
N SER A 144 5.30 10.74 -9.71
CA SER A 144 3.86 10.46 -9.67
C SER A 144 3.52 8.96 -9.71
N THR A 145 4.43 8.10 -10.16
CA THR A 145 4.23 6.65 -10.14
C THR A 145 4.30 6.03 -8.74
N MET A 146 4.91 6.74 -7.77
CA MET A 146 4.86 6.34 -6.36
C MET A 146 3.57 6.79 -5.67
N GLN A 147 2.83 7.73 -6.27
CA GLN A 147 1.60 8.27 -5.67
C GLN A 147 0.54 7.18 -5.54
N GLY A 148 0.03 6.99 -4.32
CA GLY A 148 -0.92 5.94 -3.99
C GLY A 148 -0.25 4.60 -3.72
N LEU A 149 0.83 4.26 -4.44
CA LEU A 149 1.61 3.06 -4.16
C LEU A 149 2.16 3.07 -2.72
N ASP A 150 2.64 4.23 -2.26
CA ASP A 150 3.06 4.47 -0.88
C ASP A 150 1.95 4.15 0.14
N ALA A 151 0.73 4.63 -0.07
CA ALA A 151 -0.41 4.36 0.79
C ALA A 151 -0.79 2.87 0.82
N PHE A 152 -0.88 2.22 -0.35
CA PHE A 152 -1.17 0.79 -0.44
C PHE A 152 -0.06 -0.08 0.17
N LEU A 153 1.21 0.36 0.08
CA LEU A 153 2.31 -0.28 0.78
C LEU A 153 2.15 -0.16 2.30
N GLY A 154 1.75 1.00 2.79
CA GLY A 154 1.41 1.20 4.21
C GLY A 154 0.32 0.24 4.69
N ASP A 155 -0.73 0.06 3.89
CA ASP A 155 -1.81 -0.88 4.21
C ASP A 155 -1.36 -2.35 4.19
N GLU A 156 -0.56 -2.76 3.19
CA GLU A 156 -0.04 -4.12 3.10
C GLU A 156 0.95 -4.45 4.24
N LEU A 157 1.79 -3.50 4.63
CA LEU A 157 2.82 -3.74 5.65
C LEU A 157 2.31 -3.50 7.08
N GLY A 158 1.30 -2.65 7.25
CA GLY A 158 0.71 -2.33 8.55
C GLY A 158 1.74 -1.88 9.58
N ASP A 159 1.62 -2.37 10.81
CA ASP A 159 2.51 -2.00 11.92
C ASP A 159 3.93 -2.63 11.81
N ALA A 160 4.24 -3.37 10.73
CA ALA A 160 5.57 -3.96 10.54
C ALA A 160 6.66 -2.94 10.18
N VAL A 161 6.27 -1.77 9.66
CA VAL A 161 7.18 -0.68 9.28
C VAL A 161 6.64 0.66 9.77
N THR A 162 7.53 1.63 9.96
CA THR A 162 7.15 3.05 9.98
C THR A 162 7.29 3.57 8.55
N LEU A 163 6.17 3.81 7.85
CA LEU A 163 6.22 4.35 6.49
C LEU A 163 6.53 5.85 6.52
N ALA A 164 7.58 6.24 5.80
CA ALA A 164 7.87 7.62 5.45
C ALA A 164 7.65 7.80 3.94
N SER A 165 6.64 8.57 3.56
CA SER A 165 6.40 8.92 2.15
C SER A 165 7.06 10.25 1.81
N ASP A 166 7.75 10.33 0.68
CA ASP A 166 8.33 11.54 0.13
C ASP A 166 8.25 11.53 -1.41
N VAL A 167 7.03 11.65 -1.93
CA VAL A 167 6.72 11.65 -3.36
C VAL A 167 7.01 13.03 -3.99
N ARG A 168 7.73 13.03 -5.11
CA ARG A 168 8.15 14.21 -5.87
C ARG A 168 7.53 14.20 -7.25
N VAL A 169 6.26 14.58 -7.32
CA VAL A 169 5.48 14.62 -8.57
C VAL A 169 6.22 15.42 -9.64
N GLY A 170 6.31 14.86 -10.84
CA GLY A 170 6.98 15.47 -12.00
C GLY A 170 8.50 15.54 -11.90
N SER A 171 9.11 14.91 -10.90
CA SER A 171 10.57 14.85 -10.79
C SER A 171 11.20 13.84 -11.75
N ALA A 172 12.44 14.11 -12.15
CA ALA A 172 13.20 13.24 -13.05
C ALA A 172 14.71 13.29 -12.72
N ILE A 173 15.43 12.19 -12.94
CA ILE A 173 16.89 12.08 -12.80
C ILE A 173 17.60 12.77 -13.98
N SER A 174 16.98 12.73 -15.16
CA SER A 174 17.55 13.37 -16.36
C SER A 174 17.41 14.90 -16.36
N ARG A 175 16.62 15.48 -15.46
CA ARG A 175 16.51 16.94 -15.33
C ARG A 175 17.79 17.56 -14.73
N PRO A 176 18.19 18.77 -15.19
CA PRO A 176 19.29 19.52 -14.58
C PRO A 176 19.02 19.79 -13.09
N ALA A 177 20.05 19.68 -12.25
CA ALA A 177 19.96 20.02 -10.84
C ALA A 177 19.57 21.50 -10.63
N ALA A 178 18.96 21.81 -9.47
CA ALA A 178 18.53 23.16 -9.13
C ALA A 178 19.72 24.14 -9.23
N GLY A 179 19.56 25.14 -10.10
CA GLY A 179 20.62 26.03 -10.58
C GLY A 179 20.31 26.60 -11.97
N GLN A 180 19.42 25.93 -12.73
CA GLN A 180 18.89 26.36 -14.04
C GLN A 180 17.38 26.71 -13.99
N GLY A 181 16.89 27.21 -12.86
CA GLY A 181 15.53 27.79 -12.75
C GLY A 181 14.34 26.81 -12.75
N MET A 182 14.54 25.49 -12.85
CA MET A 182 13.44 24.52 -12.88
C MET A 182 13.44 23.59 -11.65
N PRO A 183 12.46 23.69 -10.73
CA PRO A 183 12.31 22.72 -9.66
C PRO A 183 11.93 21.33 -10.23
N GLY A 184 12.48 20.25 -9.66
CA GLY A 184 12.08 18.87 -10.00
C GLY A 184 13.20 17.90 -10.37
N ALA A 185 14.49 18.22 -10.16
CA ALA A 185 15.54 17.21 -10.29
C ALA A 185 15.48 16.19 -9.14
N PHE A 186 15.49 14.90 -9.47
CA PHE A 186 15.66 13.82 -8.49
C PHE A 186 17.14 13.49 -8.35
N ALA A 187 17.87 14.38 -7.67
CA ALA A 187 19.34 14.38 -7.62
C ALA A 187 19.92 13.70 -6.36
N PRO A 188 21.22 13.35 -6.34
CA PRO A 188 21.90 12.77 -5.17
C PRO A 188 21.71 13.55 -3.86
N GLU A 189 21.64 14.88 -3.91
CA GLU A 189 21.45 15.76 -2.75
C GLU A 189 20.10 15.48 -2.07
N LEU A 190 19.06 15.27 -2.87
CA LEU A 190 17.75 14.86 -2.39
C LEU A 190 17.82 13.50 -1.69
N ALA A 191 18.44 12.50 -2.31
CA ALA A 191 18.57 11.17 -1.74
C ALA A 191 19.35 11.18 -0.42
N ARG A 192 20.39 12.02 -0.31
CA ARG A 192 21.15 12.24 0.94
C ARG A 192 20.28 12.90 2.00
N ALA A 193 19.54 13.96 1.66
CA ALA A 193 18.65 14.64 2.59
C ALA A 193 17.56 13.70 3.13
N GLN A 194 16.93 12.92 2.24
CA GLN A 194 15.96 11.90 2.63
C GLN A 194 16.57 10.86 3.57
N THR A 195 17.76 10.36 3.23
CA THR A 195 18.48 9.35 4.03
C THR A 195 18.87 9.86 5.41
N THR A 196 19.35 11.10 5.51
CA THR A 196 19.70 11.74 6.78
C THR A 196 18.46 11.92 7.67
N ARG A 197 17.35 12.38 7.08
CA ARG A 197 16.10 12.64 7.78
C ARG A 197 15.41 11.38 8.26
N GLN A 198 15.29 10.37 7.39
CA GLN A 198 14.46 9.19 7.67
C GLN A 198 15.24 8.04 8.31
N ARG A 199 16.57 7.96 8.08
CA ARG A 199 17.43 6.86 8.55
C ARG A 199 16.82 5.48 8.24
N GLN A 200 16.17 5.35 7.09
CA GLN A 200 15.39 4.19 6.68
C GLN A 200 16.25 2.92 6.57
N ARG A 201 15.65 1.77 6.91
CA ARG A 201 16.24 0.45 6.63
C ARG A 201 15.95 -0.03 5.22
N THR A 202 14.89 0.47 4.61
CA THR A 202 14.53 0.13 3.24
C THR A 202 14.02 1.36 2.51
N THR A 203 14.43 1.52 1.27
CA THR A 203 13.87 2.50 0.34
C THR A 203 13.18 1.76 -0.80
N VAL A 204 11.93 2.12 -1.08
CA VAL A 204 11.22 1.74 -2.30
C VAL A 204 11.18 2.95 -3.22
N VAL A 205 11.66 2.80 -4.45
CA VAL A 205 11.75 3.88 -5.46
C VAL A 205 10.88 3.54 -6.66
N SER A 206 9.94 4.42 -7.01
CA SER A 206 9.17 4.37 -8.26
C SER A 206 9.34 5.70 -8.99
N LEU A 207 10.20 5.72 -10.00
CA LEU A 207 10.64 6.93 -10.68
C LEU A 207 10.99 6.58 -12.13
N GLY A 208 10.45 7.34 -13.08
CA GLY A 208 10.74 7.12 -14.49
C GLY A 208 9.72 7.68 -15.48
N ALA A 209 8.53 8.09 -15.02
CA ALA A 209 7.45 8.51 -15.92
C ALA A 209 7.63 9.91 -16.50
N ALA A 210 8.43 10.74 -15.83
CA ALA A 210 8.76 12.10 -16.26
C ALA A 210 10.13 12.20 -16.94
N GLU A 211 10.79 11.08 -17.26
CA GLU A 211 12.11 11.06 -17.89
C GLU A 211 12.04 11.32 -19.40
N GLY A 212 13.20 11.56 -19.99
CA GLY A 212 13.34 11.84 -21.42
C GLY A 212 14.09 13.13 -21.73
N TYR A 213 14.64 13.79 -20.72
CA TYR A 213 15.46 14.98 -20.91
C TYR A 213 16.87 14.59 -21.34
N ASP A 214 17.46 15.42 -22.20
CA ASP A 214 18.89 15.32 -22.48
C ASP A 214 19.70 15.55 -21.21
N MET A 215 20.82 14.87 -21.12
CA MET A 215 21.72 15.00 -19.98
C MET A 215 23.07 15.53 -20.44
N THR A 216 23.77 16.17 -19.52
CA THR A 216 25.20 16.50 -19.69
C THR A 216 26.00 15.57 -18.77
N THR A 217 26.98 14.87 -19.32
CA THR A 217 27.94 14.04 -18.58
C THR A 217 28.94 14.92 -17.82
N SER A 218 29.75 14.31 -16.95
CA SER A 218 30.73 15.04 -16.13
C SER A 218 31.84 15.74 -16.93
N ASP A 219 32.11 15.28 -18.14
CA ASP A 219 33.07 15.88 -19.07
C ASP A 219 32.45 16.98 -19.97
N GLY A 220 31.18 17.32 -19.75
CA GLY A 220 30.48 18.36 -20.52
C GLY A 220 29.77 17.85 -21.78
N THR A 221 29.86 16.56 -22.11
CA THR A 221 29.20 16.01 -23.29
C THR A 221 27.68 15.97 -23.12
N ARG A 222 26.93 16.51 -24.09
CA ARG A 222 25.47 16.35 -24.15
C ARG A 222 25.13 14.98 -24.71
N VAL A 223 24.38 14.20 -23.95
CA VAL A 223 23.80 12.92 -24.38
C VAL A 223 22.30 13.10 -24.58
N VAL A 224 21.84 12.84 -25.80
CA VAL A 224 20.45 13.05 -26.22
C VAL A 224 19.64 11.81 -25.86
N CYS A 225 18.46 12.00 -25.27
CA CYS A 225 17.61 10.85 -25.03
C CYS A 225 17.19 10.22 -26.37
N CYS A 226 17.22 8.90 -26.55
CA CYS A 226 17.36 7.85 -25.54
C CYS A 226 18.34 6.76 -25.98
N ASP A 227 19.44 7.18 -26.61
CA ASP A 227 20.45 6.32 -27.21
C ASP A 227 21.27 5.52 -26.18
N ALA A 228 22.27 4.77 -26.66
CA ALA A 228 23.14 3.99 -25.79
C ALA A 228 23.94 4.84 -24.79
N SER A 229 24.38 6.04 -25.20
CA SER A 229 25.14 6.97 -24.34
C SER A 229 24.25 7.54 -23.24
N TRP A 230 23.01 7.92 -23.56
CA TRP A 230 22.01 8.38 -22.60
C TRP A 230 21.67 7.28 -21.59
N ARG A 231 21.41 6.05 -22.05
CA ARG A 231 21.13 4.91 -21.16
C ARG A 231 22.29 4.62 -20.21
N THR A 232 23.52 4.76 -20.69
CA THR A 232 24.74 4.56 -19.89
C THR A 232 24.86 5.62 -18.79
N GLU A 233 24.70 6.89 -19.15
CA GLU A 233 24.73 7.99 -18.18
C GLU A 233 23.56 7.90 -17.19
N TYR A 234 22.37 7.51 -17.66
CA TYR A 234 21.20 7.35 -16.80
C TYR A 234 21.41 6.20 -15.81
N ALA A 235 21.92 5.06 -16.26
CA ALA A 235 22.26 3.92 -15.40
C ALA A 235 23.31 4.31 -14.34
N ARG A 236 24.30 5.12 -14.71
CA ARG A 236 25.31 5.66 -13.77
C ARG A 236 24.64 6.50 -12.67
N ARG A 237 23.74 7.41 -13.04
CA ARG A 237 22.99 8.25 -12.08
C ARG A 237 22.07 7.43 -11.17
N VAL A 238 21.32 6.48 -11.73
CA VAL A 238 20.48 5.55 -10.95
C VAL A 238 21.32 4.76 -9.96
N ARG A 239 22.47 4.23 -10.39
CA ARG A 239 23.39 3.48 -9.51
C ARG A 239 23.91 4.34 -8.36
N ALA A 240 24.22 5.62 -8.60
CA ALA A 240 24.61 6.55 -7.54
C ALA A 240 23.49 6.74 -6.50
N LEU A 241 22.23 6.87 -6.94
CA LEU A 241 21.08 6.96 -6.03
C LEU A 241 20.87 5.66 -5.24
N MET A 242 20.96 4.50 -5.90
CA MET A 242 20.90 3.19 -5.24
C MET A 242 21.97 3.06 -4.14
N GLN A 243 23.21 3.48 -4.41
CA GLN A 243 24.29 3.44 -3.42
C GLN A 243 24.01 4.34 -2.20
N ILE A 244 23.47 5.56 -2.42
CA ILE A 244 23.09 6.47 -1.34
C ILE A 244 22.01 5.84 -0.45
N TYR A 245 20.97 5.26 -1.05
CA TYR A 245 19.89 4.62 -0.30
C TYR A 245 20.27 3.27 0.33
N ALA A 246 21.26 2.56 -0.23
CA ALA A 246 21.83 1.36 0.36
C ALA A 246 22.65 1.66 1.63
N ARG A 247 23.07 2.93 1.82
CA ARG A 247 23.71 3.41 3.06
C ARG A 247 24.89 2.56 3.50
N ASN A 248 25.77 2.18 2.57
CA ASN A 248 26.91 1.30 2.82
C ASN A 248 26.50 -0.02 3.50
N GLY A 249 25.43 -0.66 3.01
CA GLY A 249 24.90 -1.93 3.53
C GLY A 249 23.98 -1.79 4.75
N ARG A 250 23.76 -0.57 5.28
CA ARG A 250 22.83 -0.32 6.39
C ARG A 250 21.37 -0.20 5.93
N GLY A 251 21.13 -0.10 4.62
CA GLY A 251 19.81 -0.04 4.01
C GLY A 251 19.68 -1.02 2.83
N ARG A 252 18.44 -1.35 2.49
CA ARG A 252 18.08 -2.09 1.28
C ARG A 252 17.33 -1.17 0.31
N VAL A 253 17.46 -1.41 -0.99
CA VAL A 253 16.78 -0.63 -2.04
C VAL A 253 15.92 -1.55 -2.88
N LEU A 254 14.64 -1.24 -3.01
CA LEU A 254 13.75 -1.85 -4.00
C LEU A 254 13.47 -0.78 -5.05
N TRP A 255 13.97 -0.97 -6.27
CA TRP A 255 13.74 -0.05 -7.37
C TRP A 255 12.74 -0.65 -8.35
N LEU A 256 11.65 0.06 -8.63
CA LEU A 256 10.58 -0.40 -9.48
C LEU A 256 10.82 0.10 -10.91
N THR A 257 10.78 -0.81 -11.89
CA THR A 257 10.62 -0.42 -13.30
C THR A 257 9.20 0.09 -13.52
N ILE A 258 8.99 0.97 -14.49
CA ILE A 258 7.67 1.58 -14.75
C ILE A 258 6.96 0.85 -15.89
N PRO A 259 5.67 0.46 -15.75
CA PRO A 259 4.90 -0.10 -16.84
C PRO A 259 4.83 0.84 -18.05
N LEU A 260 4.87 0.30 -19.26
CA LEU A 260 4.85 1.11 -20.48
C LEU A 260 3.55 1.93 -20.59
N PRO A 261 3.63 3.21 -21.01
CA PRO A 261 2.44 4.06 -21.21
C PRO A 261 1.76 3.80 -22.56
N ARG A 262 0.51 4.27 -22.71
CA ARG A 262 -0.27 4.20 -23.97
C ARG A 262 0.35 5.07 -25.06
N ALA A 263 0.83 6.25 -24.69
CA ALA A 263 1.31 7.24 -25.65
C ALA A 263 2.65 6.82 -26.25
N GLU A 264 2.67 6.55 -27.56
CA GLU A 264 3.85 6.07 -28.29
C GLU A 264 5.09 6.97 -28.13
N ARG A 265 4.88 8.29 -28.13
CA ARG A 265 5.94 9.30 -27.92
C ARG A 265 6.71 9.16 -26.59
N ARG A 266 6.20 8.37 -25.64
CA ARG A 266 6.85 8.11 -24.34
C ARG A 266 7.45 6.70 -24.24
N LEU A 267 7.21 5.83 -25.21
CA LEU A 267 7.66 4.44 -25.15
C LEU A 267 9.19 4.35 -25.17
N GLU A 268 9.84 5.14 -26.00
CA GLU A 268 11.30 5.12 -26.14
C GLU A 268 11.98 5.49 -24.81
N SER A 269 11.57 6.60 -24.19
CA SER A 269 12.14 7.04 -22.92
C SER A 269 11.88 6.05 -21.80
N VAL A 270 10.65 5.54 -21.65
CA VAL A 270 10.34 4.56 -20.58
C VAL A 270 11.08 3.23 -20.79
N ARG A 271 11.25 2.76 -22.02
CA ARG A 271 12.07 1.57 -22.33
C ARG A 271 13.53 1.80 -21.97
N ALA A 272 14.09 2.96 -22.34
CA ALA A 272 15.47 3.32 -22.02
C ALA A 272 15.70 3.40 -20.50
N VAL A 273 14.75 4.00 -19.76
CA VAL A 273 14.76 4.08 -18.30
C VAL A 273 14.73 2.69 -17.67
N ASN A 274 13.80 1.82 -18.05
CA ASN A 274 13.70 0.48 -17.47
C ASN A 274 14.95 -0.36 -17.75
N ALA A 275 15.50 -0.29 -18.97
CA ALA A 275 16.75 -0.96 -19.30
C ALA A 275 17.91 -0.47 -18.43
N ALA A 276 18.03 0.85 -18.26
CA ALA A 276 19.08 1.45 -17.44
C ALA A 276 18.91 1.12 -15.94
N ILE A 277 17.68 1.07 -15.41
CA ILE A 277 17.40 0.62 -14.02
C ILE A 277 17.88 -0.82 -13.80
N VAL A 278 17.58 -1.72 -14.74
CA VAL A 278 18.01 -3.12 -14.66
C VAL A 278 19.53 -3.22 -14.68
N VAL A 279 20.21 -2.50 -15.59
CA VAL A 279 21.68 -2.44 -15.65
C VAL A 279 22.28 -1.87 -14.37
N ALA A 280 21.69 -0.81 -13.81
CA ALA A 280 22.16 -0.17 -12.58
C ALA A 280 22.02 -1.06 -11.35
N GLY A 281 20.93 -1.84 -11.27
CA GLY A 281 20.66 -2.75 -10.18
C GLY A 281 21.44 -4.08 -10.24
N ALA A 282 21.84 -4.51 -11.44
CA ALA A 282 22.59 -5.75 -11.61
C ALA A 282 23.88 -5.75 -10.77
N GLY A 283 24.03 -6.76 -9.92
CA GLY A 283 25.20 -6.95 -9.05
C GLY A 283 25.35 -5.92 -7.91
N ALA A 284 24.41 -4.98 -7.74
CA ALA A 284 24.51 -3.95 -6.71
C ALA A 284 24.12 -4.53 -5.32
N PRO A 285 25.01 -4.50 -4.31
CA PRO A 285 24.71 -5.05 -2.99
C PRO A 285 23.53 -4.37 -2.32
N GLY A 286 22.59 -5.16 -1.78
CA GLY A 286 21.42 -4.64 -1.08
C GLY A 286 20.36 -4.01 -1.99
N VAL A 287 20.47 -4.15 -3.31
CA VAL A 287 19.51 -3.64 -4.30
C VAL A 287 18.70 -4.79 -4.89
N ASN A 288 17.39 -4.60 -5.02
CA ASN A 288 16.49 -5.48 -5.74
C ASN A 288 15.68 -4.66 -6.76
N VAL A 289 15.73 -5.05 -8.03
CA VAL A 289 14.91 -4.42 -9.08
C VAL A 289 13.63 -5.22 -9.26
N ILE A 290 12.48 -4.59 -9.00
CA ILE A 290 11.17 -5.22 -9.19
C ILE A 290 10.63 -4.83 -10.56
N ARG A 291 10.52 -5.84 -11.43
CA ARG A 291 10.07 -5.73 -12.82
C ARG A 291 8.55 -5.60 -12.93
N LEU A 292 7.99 -4.47 -12.48
CA LEU A 292 6.56 -4.19 -12.70
C LEU A 292 6.22 -4.07 -14.19
N ASP A 293 7.16 -3.65 -15.02
CA ASP A 293 7.00 -3.61 -16.48
C ASP A 293 6.70 -5.01 -17.06
N ALA A 294 7.39 -6.04 -16.58
CA ALA A 294 7.14 -7.43 -16.97
C ALA A 294 5.79 -7.98 -16.48
N VAL A 295 5.21 -7.40 -15.43
CA VAL A 295 3.90 -7.82 -14.90
C VAL A 295 2.77 -7.13 -15.64
N PHE A 296 2.86 -5.80 -15.79
CA PHE A 296 1.77 -4.99 -16.31
C PHE A 296 1.83 -4.82 -17.83
N THR A 297 3.02 -4.87 -18.42
CA THR A 297 3.25 -4.58 -19.85
C THR A 297 4.35 -5.46 -20.47
N PRO A 298 4.31 -6.81 -20.31
CA PRO A 298 5.39 -7.67 -20.81
C PRO A 298 5.60 -7.56 -22.32
N ASP A 299 4.51 -7.33 -23.07
CA ASP A 299 4.53 -7.28 -24.54
C ASP A 299 4.06 -5.90 -25.07
N GLY A 300 4.04 -4.87 -24.21
CA GLY A 300 3.50 -3.54 -24.54
C GLY A 300 2.41 -3.08 -23.57
N TYR A 301 1.88 -1.88 -23.84
CA TYR A 301 0.81 -1.28 -23.04
C TYR A 301 -0.42 -2.19 -22.90
N ARG A 302 -1.05 -2.19 -21.72
CA ARG A 302 -2.29 -2.92 -21.43
C ARG A 302 -3.18 -2.11 -20.51
N ASP A 303 -4.47 -2.03 -20.84
CA ASP A 303 -5.53 -1.55 -19.95
C ASP A 303 -5.94 -2.63 -18.92
N VAL A 304 -5.87 -3.90 -19.33
CA VAL A 304 -6.31 -5.07 -18.56
C VAL A 304 -5.20 -6.11 -18.51
N ILE A 305 -5.01 -6.74 -17.35
CA ILE A 305 -4.15 -7.92 -17.20
C ILE A 305 -4.90 -9.10 -16.59
N ARG A 306 -4.37 -10.30 -16.81
CA ARG A 306 -4.83 -11.50 -16.15
C ARG A 306 -4.13 -11.66 -14.79
N TYR A 307 -4.85 -11.45 -13.69
CA TYR A 307 -4.31 -11.58 -12.33
C TYR A 307 -5.15 -12.56 -11.51
N ARG A 308 -4.51 -13.62 -10.99
CA ARG A 308 -5.13 -14.64 -10.12
C ARG A 308 -6.46 -15.20 -10.63
N GLY A 309 -6.52 -15.64 -11.89
CA GLY A 309 -7.77 -16.21 -12.41
C GLY A 309 -8.70 -15.23 -13.10
N ARG A 310 -8.42 -13.91 -13.08
CA ARG A 310 -9.39 -12.90 -13.53
C ARG A 310 -8.76 -11.78 -14.33
N ASP A 311 -9.54 -11.25 -15.26
CA ASP A 311 -9.21 -10.02 -15.96
C ASP A 311 -9.45 -8.84 -15.04
N VAL A 312 -8.44 -7.97 -14.92
CA VAL A 312 -8.45 -6.81 -14.04
C VAL A 312 -8.01 -5.61 -14.84
N ALA A 313 -8.86 -4.58 -14.92
CA ALA A 313 -8.46 -3.27 -15.41
C ALA A 313 -7.44 -2.66 -14.45
N VAL A 314 -6.25 -2.35 -14.93
CA VAL A 314 -5.10 -1.91 -14.11
C VAL A 314 -4.58 -0.54 -14.46
N ARG A 315 -5.07 0.05 -15.55
CA ARG A 315 -4.64 1.37 -16.00
C ARG A 315 -5.67 2.46 -15.70
N ASP A 316 -5.17 3.65 -15.39
CA ASP A 316 -5.98 4.86 -15.33
C ASP A 316 -6.28 5.39 -16.74
N VAL A 317 -7.24 6.31 -16.84
CA VAL A 317 -7.73 6.87 -18.11
C VAL A 317 -6.66 7.64 -18.89
N ASP A 318 -5.62 8.13 -18.21
CA ASP A 318 -4.51 8.85 -18.83
C ASP A 318 -3.52 7.93 -19.58
N GLY A 319 -3.65 6.61 -19.41
CA GLY A 319 -2.79 5.62 -20.06
C GLY A 319 -1.34 5.61 -19.57
N VAL A 320 -1.01 6.28 -18.47
CA VAL A 320 0.32 6.31 -17.84
C VAL A 320 0.25 5.66 -16.47
N HIS A 321 -0.62 6.16 -15.59
CA HIS A 321 -0.69 5.71 -14.20
C HIS A 321 -1.47 4.41 -14.04
N LEU A 322 -1.12 3.62 -13.03
CA LEU A 322 -1.96 2.50 -12.59
C LEU A 322 -3.20 3.06 -11.90
N ASN A 323 -4.35 2.46 -12.16
CA ASN A 323 -5.55 2.76 -11.39
C ASN A 323 -5.47 2.10 -9.98
N VAL A 324 -6.51 2.29 -9.17
CA VAL A 324 -6.60 1.71 -7.81
C VAL A 324 -6.28 0.20 -7.77
N ALA A 325 -6.83 -0.59 -8.70
CA ALA A 325 -6.61 -2.03 -8.74
C ALA A 325 -5.17 -2.39 -9.16
N GLY A 326 -4.63 -1.70 -10.16
CA GLY A 326 -3.23 -1.85 -10.59
C GLY A 326 -2.24 -1.51 -9.48
N THR A 327 -2.45 -0.38 -8.79
CA THR A 327 -1.62 0.06 -7.68
C THR A 327 -1.68 -0.91 -6.50
N ALA A 328 -2.85 -1.45 -6.17
CA ALA A 328 -2.99 -2.48 -5.13
C ALA A 328 -2.24 -3.78 -5.50
N ILE A 329 -2.23 -4.18 -6.77
CA ILE A 329 -1.46 -5.33 -7.25
C ILE A 329 0.05 -5.05 -7.12
N ALA A 330 0.51 -3.88 -7.59
CA ALA A 330 1.90 -3.47 -7.49
C ALA A 330 2.39 -3.43 -6.03
N ALA A 331 1.63 -2.82 -5.13
CA ALA A 331 1.93 -2.77 -3.70
C ALA A 331 2.06 -4.17 -3.10
N ARG A 332 1.19 -5.10 -3.48
CA ARG A 332 1.27 -6.49 -3.00
C ARG A 332 2.53 -7.20 -3.46
N ILE A 333 2.95 -7.00 -4.71
CA ILE A 333 4.19 -7.57 -5.25
C ILE A 333 5.39 -7.03 -4.47
N VAL A 334 5.44 -5.70 -4.27
CA VAL A 334 6.51 -5.06 -3.51
C VAL A 334 6.52 -5.51 -2.04
N ALA A 335 5.36 -5.58 -1.39
CA ALA A 335 5.23 -6.07 -0.02
C ALA A 335 5.66 -7.54 0.12
N GLN A 336 5.40 -8.39 -0.88
CA GLN A 336 5.91 -9.76 -0.91
C GLN A 336 7.43 -9.79 -1.00
N ALA A 337 8.04 -8.97 -1.86
CA ALA A 337 9.50 -8.87 -1.97
C ALA A 337 10.15 -8.37 -0.68
N LEU A 338 9.48 -7.47 0.06
CA LEU A 338 9.94 -6.97 1.36
C LEU A 338 9.89 -8.05 2.45
N ARG A 339 8.88 -8.93 2.43
CA ARG A 339 8.72 -10.02 3.42
C ARG A 339 9.62 -11.23 3.13
N GLY A 340 10.01 -11.43 1.86
CA GLY A 340 10.70 -12.62 1.38
C GLY A 340 12.24 -12.54 1.37
N GLY A 341 12.86 -11.49 1.90
CA GLY A 341 14.33 -11.41 1.98
C GLY A 341 14.82 -10.63 3.18
#